data_AF-A0A9Q8ZVF9-F1
#
_entry.id   AF-A0A9Q8ZVF9-F1
#
_cell.length_a   1.000
_cell.length_b   1.000
_cell.length_c   1.000
_cell.angle_alpha   90.00
_cell.angle_beta   90.00
_cell.angle_gamma   90.00
#
_symmetry.space_group_name_H-M   'P 1'
#
loop_
_entity.id
_entity.type
_entity.pdbx_description
1 polymer ?
#
loop_
_entity_poly.entity_id
_entity_poly.type
_entity_poly.pdbx_seq_one_letter_code
_entity_poly.pdbx_strand_id
1 'polypeptide(L)'
;MAELTKNELHTALKCVLHQGLTNFKVRNSKKVLHLFQEQDLKNKKGSIALFRSKPQMKKSQGFPVTSFEALFENDNKATHWTPNEFSWLGYTDDKKGLKGHFEKNLIQINTFVVDIDFKSAQERDINRQKVFDGLLLGYVFLPTLILITDKGYQVYYVLKDPAFVAKKNNEYPVLKAAKLIAKNIKRAIKHELGEEVDVGCNDFGIFRVPRQDNVLYFEPEMQVNFYELIRWSEKYQDDERPKLEVVHSKLPKKQMDQPWFNWLLHKKNIKPGMGLGRHNTILTLALACYSSDLPEEDAYNLLDEFNSNLYVSLDQRDFSNCIKSAYSGKYKGANRLYINTLIETWATSEEAAQIRKQKKPVWHKYAKKRSERKYSHKKEWAQDLLKVLDRIGSNLGSKSVSMSTRELQKELGISPSSLNRVLKELKRTNKIIVKKTSNNQRANSYTTLKMLLRALINSKVQLHKQFLNQAVIELESDISELKNTIESLTANKSKKPGGFARGSDLSTKNLG
;
A
#
# COMPACT_ATOMS: atom_id res chain seq x y z
N MET A 1 10.93 2.29 21.20
CA MET A 1 10.40 1.05 20.59
C MET A 1 11.57 0.12 20.42
N ALA A 2 11.33 -1.17 20.63
CA ALA A 2 12.24 -2.27 20.33
C ALA A 2 12.95 -2.09 18.98
N GLU A 3 14.29 -2.10 18.96
CA GLU A 3 15.05 -1.99 17.72
C GLU A 3 15.28 -3.37 17.11
N LEU A 4 14.90 -3.54 15.83
CA LEU A 4 15.20 -4.75 15.07
C LEU A 4 16.73 -4.96 15.02
N THR A 5 17.24 -6.19 15.14
CA THR A 5 18.69 -6.39 15.04
C THR A 5 19.19 -6.01 13.64
N LYS A 6 20.47 -5.64 13.52
CA LYS A 6 21.04 -5.23 12.23
C LYS A 6 20.95 -6.33 11.16
N ASN A 7 21.13 -7.60 11.57
CA ASN A 7 21.01 -8.76 10.67
C ASN A 7 19.57 -8.98 10.20
N GLU A 8 18.59 -8.84 11.10
CA GLU A 8 17.17 -8.91 10.73
C GLU A 8 16.78 -7.75 9.80
N LEU A 9 17.31 -6.55 10.02
CA LEU A 9 17.08 -5.41 9.12
C LEU A 9 17.62 -5.69 7.73
N HIS A 10 18.85 -6.21 7.62
CA HIS A 10 19.43 -6.58 6.33
C HIS A 10 18.62 -7.69 5.64
N THR A 11 18.06 -8.60 6.43
CA THR A 11 17.13 -9.64 5.94
C THR A 11 15.82 -9.03 5.44
N ALA A 12 15.25 -8.05 6.13
CA ALA A 12 14.06 -7.33 5.68
C ALA A 12 14.29 -6.56 4.38
N LEU A 13 15.42 -5.85 4.27
CA LEU A 13 15.80 -5.13 3.04
C LEU A 13 16.00 -6.08 1.86
N LYS A 14 16.67 -7.21 2.07
CA LYS A 14 16.81 -8.27 1.05
C LYS A 14 15.49 -8.93 0.70
N CYS A 15 14.61 -9.14 1.67
CA CYS A 15 13.27 -9.69 1.44
C CYS A 15 12.48 -8.79 0.49
N VAL A 16 12.50 -7.47 0.72
CA VAL A 16 11.78 -6.50 -0.13
C VAL A 16 12.41 -6.34 -1.52
N LEU A 17 13.74 -6.37 -1.65
CA LEU A 17 14.42 -6.15 -2.93
C LEU A 17 14.74 -7.43 -3.71
N HIS A 18 14.51 -8.60 -3.11
CA HIS A 18 14.91 -9.91 -3.66
C HIS A 18 16.37 -9.90 -4.16
N GLN A 19 16.55 -10.12 -5.47
CA GLN A 19 17.84 -10.07 -6.17
C GLN A 19 17.91 -8.90 -7.16
N GLY A 20 17.13 -7.82 -6.94
CA GLY A 20 17.04 -6.67 -7.82
C GLY A 20 18.31 -5.81 -7.88
N LEU A 21 19.15 -5.86 -6.83
CA LEU A 21 20.45 -5.19 -6.75
C LEU A 21 21.61 -6.19 -6.88
N THR A 22 22.81 -5.70 -7.20
CA THR A 22 24.03 -6.51 -7.07
C THR A 22 24.39 -6.70 -5.60
N ASN A 23 25.19 -7.72 -5.29
CA ASN A 23 25.65 -7.91 -3.91
C ASN A 23 26.68 -6.85 -3.49
N PHE A 24 27.60 -6.52 -4.39
CA PHE A 24 28.74 -5.65 -4.11
C PHE A 24 28.76 -4.40 -5.00
N LYS A 25 29.43 -3.35 -4.51
CA LYS A 25 29.68 -2.13 -5.29
C LYS A 25 30.63 -2.44 -6.44
N VAL A 26 30.37 -1.86 -7.61
CA VAL A 26 31.26 -1.95 -8.78
C VAL A 26 32.57 -1.21 -8.55
N ARG A 27 32.55 -0.12 -7.77
CA ARG A 27 33.73 0.70 -7.43
C ARG A 27 33.84 0.85 -5.92
N ASN A 28 35.06 0.84 -5.40
CA ASN A 28 35.36 1.02 -3.97
C ASN A 28 34.59 0.04 -3.05
N SER A 29 34.49 -1.22 -3.45
CA SER A 29 33.97 -2.27 -2.58
C SER A 29 34.99 -2.55 -1.46
N LYS A 30 34.49 -2.78 -0.25
CA LYS A 30 35.30 -3.13 0.93
C LYS A 30 35.55 -4.64 1.05
N LYS A 31 35.02 -5.45 0.11
CA LYS A 31 35.17 -6.91 0.09
C LYS A 31 35.97 -7.33 -1.14
N VAL A 32 36.90 -8.27 -0.95
CA VAL A 32 37.84 -8.73 -1.99
C VAL A 32 37.07 -9.41 -3.13
N LEU A 33 37.36 -9.01 -4.37
CA LEU A 33 36.37 -8.87 -5.45
C LEU A 33 36.40 -9.95 -6.56
N HIS A 34 37.16 -11.03 -6.48
CA HIS A 34 37.48 -11.79 -7.71
C HIS A 34 36.75 -13.13 -7.94
N LEU A 35 36.04 -13.72 -6.96
CA LEU A 35 35.46 -15.07 -7.11
C LEU A 35 33.91 -15.13 -7.17
N PHE A 36 33.21 -14.03 -6.89
CA PHE A 36 31.74 -14.02 -6.74
C PHE A 36 30.99 -13.21 -7.80
N GLN A 37 31.66 -12.58 -8.76
CA GLN A 37 31.01 -11.74 -9.77
C GLN A 37 30.19 -12.54 -10.79
N GLU A 38 30.53 -13.80 -11.07
CA GLU A 38 29.85 -14.62 -12.08
C GLU A 38 28.38 -14.92 -11.73
N GLN A 39 28.02 -14.93 -10.44
CA GLN A 39 26.65 -15.24 -10.01
C GLN A 39 25.65 -14.09 -10.21
N ASP A 40 26.11 -12.84 -10.28
CA ASP A 40 25.23 -11.66 -10.40
C ASP A 40 24.81 -11.35 -11.86
N LEU A 41 25.35 -12.06 -12.86
CA LEU A 41 25.21 -11.75 -14.29
C LEU A 41 23.93 -12.30 -14.95
N LYS A 42 23.20 -13.22 -14.32
CA LYS A 42 22.07 -13.92 -14.98
C LYS A 42 20.85 -13.02 -15.26
N ASN A 43 20.61 -12.00 -14.43
CA ASN A 43 19.42 -11.14 -14.53
C ASN A 43 19.83 -9.67 -14.50
N LYS A 44 19.17 -8.85 -15.34
CA LYS A 44 19.37 -7.40 -15.36
C LYS A 44 19.06 -6.81 -13.98
N LYS A 45 20.06 -6.16 -13.38
CA LYS A 45 19.94 -5.49 -12.08
C LYS A 45 19.43 -4.06 -12.26
N GLY A 46 18.67 -3.60 -11.27
CA GLY A 46 18.09 -2.27 -11.24
C GLY A 46 18.85 -1.30 -10.35
N SER A 47 18.21 -0.17 -10.08
CA SER A 47 18.68 0.87 -9.17
C SER A 47 17.51 1.35 -8.32
N ILE A 48 17.78 1.63 -7.04
CA ILE A 48 16.82 2.28 -6.14
C ILE A 48 17.29 3.69 -5.81
N ALA A 49 16.35 4.57 -5.48
CA ALA A 49 16.65 5.90 -4.98
C ALA A 49 16.70 5.86 -3.45
N LEU A 50 17.71 6.51 -2.84
CA LEU A 50 17.75 6.79 -1.40
C LEU A 50 17.75 8.29 -1.13
N PHE A 51 17.13 8.69 -0.03
CA PHE A 51 17.08 10.08 0.44
C PHE A 51 17.38 10.14 1.93
N ARG A 52 18.14 11.15 2.37
CA ARG A 52 18.51 11.29 3.80
C ARG A 52 17.48 12.04 4.62
N SER A 53 16.62 12.87 4.02
CA SER A 53 15.58 13.58 4.75
C SER A 53 14.32 13.84 3.92
N LYS A 54 13.19 14.13 4.59
CA LYS A 54 11.93 14.50 3.93
C LYS A 54 12.06 15.79 3.07
N PRO A 55 12.76 16.86 3.53
CA PRO A 55 13.00 18.03 2.69
C PRO A 55 13.82 17.72 1.42
N GLN A 56 14.86 16.90 1.55
CA GLN A 56 15.66 16.47 0.40
C GLN A 56 14.83 15.64 -0.59
N MET A 57 14.01 14.71 -0.07
CA MET A 57 13.08 13.94 -0.89
C MET A 57 12.08 14.82 -1.65
N LYS A 58 11.50 15.83 -1.01
CA LYS A 58 10.61 16.81 -1.68
C LYS A 58 11.31 17.57 -2.82
N LYS A 59 12.61 17.84 -2.68
CA LYS A 59 13.44 18.48 -3.72
C LYS A 59 14.02 17.48 -4.72
N SER A 60 13.66 16.20 -4.63
CA SER A 60 14.28 15.09 -5.39
C SER A 60 15.80 15.00 -5.22
N GLN A 61 16.35 15.52 -4.12
CA GLN A 61 17.77 15.47 -3.76
C GLN A 61 18.12 14.14 -3.11
N GLY A 62 18.27 13.10 -3.92
CA GLY A 62 18.65 11.75 -3.47
C GLY A 62 19.91 11.25 -4.16
N PHE A 63 20.20 9.97 -3.97
CA PHE A 63 21.27 9.29 -4.70
C PHE A 63 20.84 7.87 -5.11
N PRO A 64 21.28 7.39 -6.29
CA PRO A 64 20.98 6.05 -6.73
C PRO A 64 21.86 5.02 -6.01
N VAL A 65 21.29 3.86 -5.71
CA VAL A 65 21.98 2.71 -5.15
C VAL A 65 21.72 1.49 -6.01
N THR A 66 22.78 0.78 -6.36
CA THR A 66 22.78 -0.38 -7.25
C THR A 66 23.20 -1.69 -6.58
N SER A 67 23.66 -1.62 -5.31
CA SER A 67 24.16 -2.80 -4.58
C SER A 67 23.66 -2.85 -3.14
N PHE A 68 23.51 -4.07 -2.61
CA PHE A 68 23.20 -4.30 -1.21
C PHE A 68 24.30 -3.79 -0.28
N GLU A 69 25.58 -3.92 -0.65
CA GLU A 69 26.70 -3.33 0.09
C GLU A 69 26.51 -1.82 0.32
N ALA A 70 26.20 -1.06 -0.74
CA ALA A 70 25.96 0.37 -0.63
C ALA A 70 24.70 0.71 0.18
N LEU A 71 23.65 -0.12 0.07
CA LEU A 71 22.43 0.04 0.86
C LEU A 71 22.71 -0.14 2.35
N PHE A 72 23.43 -1.19 2.74
CA PHE A 72 23.76 -1.49 4.14
C PHE A 72 24.75 -0.48 4.75
N GLU A 73 25.59 0.17 3.95
CA GLU A 73 26.42 1.29 4.43
C GLU A 73 25.61 2.56 4.73
N ASN A 74 24.39 2.66 4.20
CA ASN A 74 23.52 3.83 4.33
C ASN A 74 22.21 3.54 5.08
N ASP A 75 22.03 2.35 5.64
CA ASP A 75 20.81 1.91 6.35
C ASP A 75 20.41 2.86 7.48
N ASN A 76 21.40 3.31 8.26
CA ASN A 76 21.20 4.22 9.39
C ASN A 76 21.17 5.71 8.99
N LYS A 77 21.39 6.04 7.72
CA LYS A 77 21.48 7.43 7.22
C LYS A 77 20.33 7.80 6.28
N ALA A 78 19.76 6.81 5.60
CA ALA A 78 18.62 7.00 4.72
C ALA A 78 17.32 7.08 5.54
N THR A 79 16.40 7.93 5.10
CA THR A 79 15.04 8.01 5.68
C THR A 79 13.97 7.58 4.70
N HIS A 80 14.22 7.70 3.40
CA HIS A 80 13.29 7.30 2.36
C HIS A 80 13.98 6.56 1.22
N TRP A 81 13.23 5.69 0.56
CA TRP A 81 13.70 4.86 -0.54
C TRP A 81 12.60 4.50 -1.53
N THR A 82 12.99 3.89 -2.65
CA THR A 82 12.06 3.24 -3.58
C THR A 82 12.21 1.72 -3.46
N PRO A 83 11.19 0.99 -2.98
CA PRO A 83 11.28 -0.44 -2.72
C PRO A 83 11.09 -1.31 -3.98
N ASN A 84 10.74 -0.68 -5.10
CA ASN A 84 10.69 -1.29 -6.43
C ASN A 84 11.80 -0.66 -7.29
N GLU A 85 12.56 -1.48 -8.00
CA GLU A 85 13.75 -1.03 -8.72
C GLU A 85 13.40 -0.41 -10.08
N PHE A 86 14.18 0.61 -10.43
CA PHE A 86 14.17 1.22 -11.75
C PHE A 86 15.29 0.66 -12.62
N SER A 87 15.08 0.63 -13.94
CA SER A 87 16.10 0.19 -14.89
C SER A 87 17.33 1.09 -14.88
N TRP A 88 17.16 2.38 -14.58
CA TRP A 88 18.26 3.33 -14.45
C TRP A 88 17.82 4.50 -13.57
N LEU A 89 18.75 5.06 -12.83
CA LEU A 89 18.59 6.31 -12.12
C LEU A 89 19.81 7.18 -12.39
N GLY A 90 19.60 8.48 -12.50
CA GLY A 90 20.67 9.44 -12.75
C GLY A 90 20.37 10.78 -12.11
N TYR A 91 21.13 11.79 -12.49
CA TYR A 91 20.92 13.16 -12.04
C TYR A 91 20.42 14.06 -13.17
N THR A 92 19.65 15.08 -12.81
CA THR A 92 19.33 16.21 -13.68
C THR A 92 20.62 16.89 -14.16
N ASP A 93 20.53 17.69 -15.22
CA ASP A 93 21.72 18.25 -15.86
C ASP A 93 22.47 19.23 -14.95
N ASP A 94 21.73 19.92 -14.07
CA ASP A 94 22.28 20.75 -12.99
C ASP A 94 22.85 19.94 -11.81
N LYS A 95 22.75 18.61 -11.86
CA LYS A 95 23.15 17.63 -10.84
C LYS A 95 22.48 17.83 -9.46
N LYS A 96 21.41 18.61 -9.38
CA LYS A 96 20.73 18.91 -8.11
C LYS A 96 19.61 17.92 -7.79
N GLY A 97 19.03 17.25 -8.78
CA GLY A 97 17.89 16.35 -8.60
C GLY A 97 18.14 14.96 -9.17
N LEU A 98 17.50 13.96 -8.60
CA LEU A 98 17.47 12.59 -9.12
C LEU A 98 16.44 12.51 -10.27
N LYS A 99 16.81 11.85 -11.37
CA LYS A 99 15.95 11.56 -12.52
C LYS A 99 15.82 10.06 -12.77
N GLY A 100 14.74 9.66 -13.45
CA GLY A 100 14.49 8.26 -13.83
C GLY A 100 13.48 7.52 -12.93
N HIS A 101 13.03 8.12 -11.82
CA HIS A 101 12.09 7.48 -10.89
C HIS A 101 10.61 7.59 -11.34
N PHE A 102 10.32 7.20 -12.59
CA PHE A 102 8.97 7.17 -13.16
C PHE A 102 8.52 5.73 -13.45
N GLU A 103 7.22 5.46 -13.34
CA GLU A 103 6.66 4.10 -13.34
C GLU A 103 7.04 3.24 -14.57
N LYS A 104 7.11 3.84 -15.76
CA LYS A 104 7.49 3.12 -16.99
C LYS A 104 8.97 2.69 -17.01
N ASN A 105 9.79 3.24 -16.11
CA ASN A 105 11.19 2.86 -15.93
C ASN A 105 11.37 1.79 -14.85
N LEU A 106 10.31 1.35 -14.18
CA LEU A 106 10.40 0.20 -13.28
C LEU A 106 10.84 -1.03 -14.08
N ILE A 107 11.78 -1.80 -13.52
CA ILE A 107 12.21 -3.08 -14.10
C ILE A 107 11.41 -4.24 -13.52
N GLN A 108 10.99 -4.12 -12.26
CA GLN A 108 10.20 -5.10 -11.55
C GLN A 108 9.38 -4.44 -10.45
N ILE A 109 8.33 -5.14 -10.03
CA ILE A 109 7.53 -4.80 -8.86
C ILE A 109 7.79 -5.91 -7.86
N ASN A 110 8.35 -5.56 -6.72
CA ASN A 110 8.62 -6.47 -5.62
C ASN A 110 7.57 -6.35 -4.52
N THR A 111 7.00 -5.16 -4.32
CA THR A 111 6.12 -4.93 -3.18
C THR A 111 5.06 -3.87 -3.49
N PHE A 112 3.91 -4.05 -2.86
CA PHE A 112 2.88 -3.04 -2.74
C PHE A 112 3.00 -2.36 -1.38
N VAL A 113 3.03 -1.03 -1.37
CA VAL A 113 3.14 -0.26 -0.13
C VAL A 113 1.91 0.63 0.03
N VAL A 114 1.39 0.65 1.24
CA VAL A 114 0.25 1.47 1.65
C VAL A 114 0.70 2.39 2.76
N ASP A 115 0.56 3.70 2.53
CA ASP A 115 0.82 4.75 3.50
C ASP A 115 -0.49 5.09 4.20
N ILE A 116 -0.55 4.93 5.52
CA ILE A 116 -1.73 5.14 6.35
C ILE A 116 -1.41 6.27 7.32
N ASP A 117 -1.96 7.46 7.10
CA ASP A 117 -1.68 8.63 7.93
C ASP A 117 -2.92 9.07 8.73
N PHE A 118 -2.66 9.52 9.96
CA PHE A 118 -3.64 10.10 10.88
C PHE A 118 -3.35 11.59 11.12
N LYS A 119 -4.28 12.31 11.75
CA LYS A 119 -4.10 13.75 12.03
C LYS A 119 -2.95 13.97 13.02
N SER A 120 -2.81 13.07 13.99
CA SER A 120 -1.79 13.12 15.04
C SER A 120 -1.23 11.74 15.42
N ALA A 121 -0.09 11.73 16.12
CA ALA A 121 0.51 10.51 16.65
C ALA A 121 -0.38 9.84 17.72
N GLN A 122 -1.11 10.64 18.50
CA GLN A 122 -2.05 10.14 19.49
C GLN A 122 -3.20 9.38 18.83
N GLU A 123 -3.76 9.93 17.75
CA GLU A 123 -4.84 9.28 16.99
C GLU A 123 -4.36 7.98 16.34
N ARG A 124 -3.13 7.97 15.80
CA ARG A 124 -2.47 6.75 15.30
C ARG A 124 -2.42 5.67 16.39
N ASP A 125 -1.95 6.03 17.59
CA ASP A 125 -1.73 5.07 18.67
C ASP A 125 -3.05 4.50 19.23
N ILE A 126 -4.09 5.34 19.36
CA ILE A 126 -5.44 4.91 19.74
C ILE A 126 -6.02 3.96 18.69
N ASN A 127 -5.80 4.24 17.40
CA ASN A 127 -6.33 3.42 16.30
C ASN A 127 -5.45 2.22 15.93
N ARG A 128 -4.30 2.01 16.59
CA ARG A 128 -3.33 0.95 16.24
C ARG A 128 -3.97 -0.42 16.02
N GLN A 129 -4.85 -0.83 16.94
CA GLN A 129 -5.48 -2.16 16.86
C GLN A 129 -6.45 -2.26 15.68
N LYS A 130 -7.22 -1.19 15.44
CA LYS A 130 -8.12 -1.07 14.30
C LYS A 130 -7.34 -1.10 12.97
N VAL A 131 -6.18 -0.45 12.93
CA VAL A 131 -5.27 -0.50 11.77
C VAL A 131 -4.92 -1.94 11.44
N PHE A 132 -4.37 -2.68 12.41
CA PHE A 132 -3.94 -4.07 12.19
C PHE A 132 -5.07 -4.98 11.76
N ASP A 133 -6.27 -4.76 12.26
CA ASP A 133 -7.47 -5.48 11.80
C ASP A 133 -7.84 -5.20 10.34
N GLY A 134 -7.57 -3.99 9.86
CA GLY A 134 -7.79 -3.59 8.47
C GLY A 134 -6.70 -4.03 7.50
N LEU A 135 -5.56 -4.54 7.97
CA LEU A 135 -4.44 -4.97 7.10
C LEU A 135 -4.61 -6.38 6.53
N LEU A 136 -5.61 -7.15 6.98
CA LEU A 136 -5.86 -8.48 6.43
C LEU A 136 -6.70 -8.38 5.15
N LEU A 137 -6.05 -8.47 3.98
CA LEU A 137 -6.74 -8.36 2.70
C LEU A 137 -7.56 -9.62 2.40
N GLY A 138 -8.89 -9.47 2.39
CA GLY A 138 -9.84 -10.52 2.00
C GLY A 138 -9.88 -11.76 2.91
N TYR A 139 -9.26 -11.70 4.10
CA TYR A 139 -8.95 -12.88 4.93
C TYR A 139 -8.00 -13.87 4.26
N VAL A 140 -7.09 -13.38 3.40
CA VAL A 140 -6.13 -14.22 2.66
C VAL A 140 -4.71 -13.69 2.82
N PHE A 141 -4.47 -12.40 2.60
CA PHE A 141 -3.10 -11.86 2.60
C PHE A 141 -2.82 -11.04 3.84
N LEU A 142 -1.71 -11.38 4.49
CA LEU A 142 -1.14 -10.64 5.61
C LEU A 142 -0.01 -9.74 5.11
N PRO A 143 0.26 -8.61 5.78
CA PRO A 143 1.41 -7.79 5.46
C PRO A 143 2.71 -8.52 5.86
N THR A 144 3.75 -8.36 5.05
CA THR A 144 5.09 -8.93 5.30
C THR A 144 5.89 -8.04 6.25
N LEU A 145 5.71 -6.72 6.14
CA LEU A 145 6.46 -5.72 6.88
C LEU A 145 5.57 -4.51 7.21
N ILE A 146 5.64 -4.03 8.45
CA ILE A 146 4.94 -2.81 8.90
C ILE A 146 5.97 -1.88 9.51
N LEU A 147 6.03 -0.66 8.98
CA LEU A 147 6.80 0.44 9.54
C LEU A 147 5.88 1.40 10.27
N ILE A 148 6.36 1.97 11.36
CA ILE A 148 5.71 3.11 12.02
C ILE A 148 6.30 4.41 11.48
N THR A 149 5.43 5.39 11.25
CA THR A 149 5.80 6.76 10.86
C THR A 149 5.33 7.75 11.92
N ASP A 150 5.76 9.01 11.84
CA ASP A 150 5.45 10.05 12.83
C ASP A 150 3.95 10.15 13.16
N LYS A 151 3.09 10.00 12.15
CA LYS A 151 1.62 10.12 12.27
C LYS A 151 0.87 8.90 11.77
N GLY A 152 1.55 7.82 11.43
CA GLY A 152 0.95 6.75 10.63
C GLY A 152 1.73 5.45 10.60
N TYR A 153 1.42 4.65 9.58
CA TYR A 153 2.06 3.37 9.30
C TYR A 153 2.31 3.21 7.81
N GLN A 154 3.41 2.55 7.45
CA GLN A 154 3.65 2.07 6.10
C GLN A 154 3.63 0.55 6.08
N VAL A 155 2.74 0.00 5.27
CA VAL A 155 2.44 -1.43 5.24
C VAL A 155 2.88 -2.00 3.90
N TYR A 156 3.71 -3.04 3.96
CA TYR A 156 4.31 -3.69 2.81
C TYR A 156 3.70 -5.08 2.62
N TYR A 157 3.17 -5.33 1.42
CA TYR A 157 2.84 -6.65 0.92
C TYR A 157 3.90 -7.03 -0.10
N VAL A 158 4.95 -7.71 0.38
CA VAL A 158 6.08 -8.13 -0.43
C VAL A 158 5.67 -9.34 -1.23
N LEU A 159 5.99 -9.34 -2.52
CA LEU A 159 5.71 -10.47 -3.39
C LEU A 159 6.67 -11.62 -3.08
N LYS A 160 6.22 -12.85 -3.27
CA LYS A 160 7.11 -14.02 -3.17
C LYS A 160 8.13 -14.02 -4.31
N ASP A 161 7.65 -13.71 -5.50
CA ASP A 161 8.44 -13.61 -6.73
C ASP A 161 8.20 -12.23 -7.36
N PRO A 162 9.26 -11.48 -7.74
CA PRO A 162 9.13 -10.19 -8.42
C PRO A 162 8.31 -10.27 -9.71
N ALA A 163 7.46 -9.28 -9.93
CA ALA A 163 6.71 -9.13 -11.18
C ALA A 163 7.48 -8.22 -12.14
N PHE A 164 8.16 -8.80 -13.13
CA PHE A 164 8.97 -8.07 -14.09
C PHE A 164 8.13 -7.20 -15.03
N VAL A 165 8.56 -5.95 -15.23
CA VAL A 165 7.88 -4.97 -16.07
C VAL A 165 8.52 -4.99 -17.45
N ALA A 166 7.83 -5.62 -18.41
CA ALA A 166 8.22 -5.64 -19.81
C ALA A 166 7.20 -4.91 -20.68
N LYS A 167 7.70 -4.26 -21.74
CA LYS A 167 6.87 -3.63 -22.76
C LYS A 167 6.40 -4.69 -23.75
N LYS A 168 5.08 -4.79 -23.97
CA LYS A 168 4.46 -5.67 -24.98
C LYS A 168 3.45 -4.85 -25.79
N ASN A 169 3.59 -4.83 -27.12
CA ASN A 169 2.69 -4.12 -28.05
C ASN A 169 2.42 -2.65 -27.65
N ASN A 170 3.49 -1.92 -27.32
CA ASN A 170 3.44 -0.53 -26.84
C ASN A 170 2.78 -0.30 -25.47
N GLU A 171 2.46 -1.35 -24.73
CA GLU A 171 1.85 -1.29 -23.41
C GLU A 171 2.74 -1.97 -22.35
N TYR A 172 2.42 -1.74 -21.07
CA TYR A 172 3.07 -2.40 -19.92
C TYR A 172 2.00 -3.19 -19.15
N PRO A 173 1.69 -4.44 -19.54
CA PRO A 173 0.58 -5.20 -18.95
C PRO A 173 0.73 -5.42 -17.44
N VAL A 174 1.95 -5.77 -16.99
CA VAL A 174 2.26 -5.98 -15.57
C VAL A 174 2.06 -4.70 -14.77
N LEU A 175 2.58 -3.57 -15.27
CA LEU A 175 2.38 -2.27 -14.63
C LEU A 175 0.89 -1.89 -14.55
N LYS A 176 0.12 -2.11 -15.62
CA LYS A 176 -1.33 -1.85 -15.62
C LYS A 176 -2.05 -2.69 -14.56
N ALA A 177 -1.77 -4.00 -14.50
CA ALA A 177 -2.36 -4.90 -13.51
C ALA A 177 -1.96 -4.50 -12.10
N ALA A 178 -0.69 -4.18 -11.88
CA ALA A 178 -0.18 -3.80 -10.57
C ALA A 178 -0.77 -2.47 -10.08
N LYS A 179 -0.97 -1.47 -10.94
CA LYS A 179 -1.69 -0.23 -10.55
C LYS A 179 -3.12 -0.52 -10.12
N LEU A 180 -3.80 -1.45 -10.80
CA LEU A 180 -5.15 -1.86 -10.43
C LEU A 180 -5.18 -2.55 -9.06
N ILE A 181 -4.23 -3.46 -8.82
CA ILE A 181 -4.04 -4.12 -7.52
C ILE A 181 -3.76 -3.09 -6.44
N ALA A 182 -2.78 -2.20 -6.62
CA ALA A 182 -2.43 -1.16 -5.65
C ALA A 182 -3.65 -0.31 -5.27
N LYS A 183 -4.44 0.10 -6.27
CA LYS A 183 -5.69 0.84 -6.06
C LYS A 183 -6.71 0.04 -5.25
N ASN A 184 -6.87 -1.24 -5.53
CA ASN A 184 -7.83 -2.10 -4.84
C ASN A 184 -7.39 -2.43 -3.41
N ILE A 185 -6.08 -2.63 -3.16
CA ILE A 185 -5.51 -2.75 -1.81
C ILE A 185 -5.85 -1.51 -0.98
N LYS A 186 -5.58 -0.32 -1.51
CA LYS A 186 -5.87 0.95 -0.84
C LYS A 186 -7.37 1.10 -0.52
N ARG A 187 -8.24 0.75 -1.47
CA ARG A 187 -9.69 0.76 -1.28
C ARG A 187 -10.15 -0.21 -0.20
N ALA A 188 -9.64 -1.44 -0.22
CA ALA A 188 -9.98 -2.46 0.78
C ALA A 188 -9.59 -2.00 2.19
N ILE A 189 -8.38 -1.46 2.34
CA ILE A 189 -7.91 -0.93 3.63
C ILE A 189 -8.74 0.29 4.04
N LYS A 190 -9.01 1.23 3.13
CA LYS A 190 -9.85 2.41 3.42
C LYS A 190 -11.27 2.02 3.85
N HIS A 191 -11.86 1.00 3.22
CA HIS A 191 -13.16 0.46 3.59
C HIS A 191 -13.17 -0.10 5.02
N GLU A 192 -12.10 -0.78 5.45
CA GLU A 192 -11.98 -1.32 6.82
C GLU A 192 -11.67 -0.23 7.87
N LEU A 193 -10.84 0.77 7.53
CA LEU A 193 -10.40 1.79 8.49
C LEU A 193 -11.37 2.98 8.60
N GLY A 194 -12.17 3.23 7.58
CA GLY A 194 -13.10 4.36 7.51
C GLY A 194 -12.54 5.55 6.72
N GLU A 195 -13.41 6.51 6.39
CA GLU A 195 -13.08 7.62 5.48
C GLU A 195 -12.13 8.67 6.07
N GLU A 196 -12.01 8.72 7.39
CA GLU A 196 -11.19 9.70 8.12
C GLU A 196 -9.68 9.42 8.06
N VAL A 197 -9.30 8.21 7.64
CA VAL A 197 -7.90 7.79 7.52
C VAL A 197 -7.41 8.08 6.11
N ASP A 198 -6.34 8.85 5.99
CA ASP A 198 -5.73 9.13 4.69
C ASP A 198 -4.89 7.91 4.26
N VAL A 199 -5.31 7.29 3.16
CA VAL A 199 -4.60 6.16 2.54
C VAL A 199 -3.91 6.72 1.30
N GLY A 200 -2.62 7.05 1.47
CA GLY A 200 -1.84 7.91 0.59
C GLY A 200 -1.65 7.44 -0.86
N CYS A 201 -1.30 8.40 -1.71
CA CYS A 201 -1.46 8.36 -3.17
C CYS A 201 -0.13 8.35 -3.95
N ASN A 202 0.59 7.24 -3.93
CA ASN A 202 1.48 6.82 -5.03
C ASN A 202 1.55 5.28 -5.04
N ASP A 203 1.44 4.63 -6.20
CA ASP A 203 1.41 3.16 -6.28
C ASP A 203 2.81 2.56 -6.14
N PHE A 204 3.83 3.22 -6.72
CA PHE A 204 5.22 2.76 -6.76
C PHE A 204 6.20 3.90 -6.50
N GLY A 205 5.85 4.75 -5.54
CA GLY A 205 6.59 5.97 -5.21
C GLY A 205 7.76 5.78 -4.25
N ILE A 206 8.05 6.86 -3.53
CA ILE A 206 9.10 6.93 -2.51
C ILE A 206 8.45 6.73 -1.13
N PHE A 207 8.97 5.78 -0.35
CA PHE A 207 8.45 5.38 0.96
C PHE A 207 9.54 5.51 2.03
N ARG A 208 9.20 5.34 3.31
CA ARG A 208 10.20 5.28 4.39
C ARG A 208 11.04 4.01 4.22
N VAL A 209 12.34 4.16 4.39
CA VAL A 209 13.23 2.99 4.43
C VAL A 209 13.03 2.25 5.76
N PRO A 210 12.99 0.90 5.76
CA PRO A 210 13.06 0.11 6.98
C PRO A 210 14.34 0.45 7.74
N ARG A 211 14.23 0.62 9.05
CA ARG A 211 15.33 0.87 9.98
C ARG A 211 15.05 0.16 11.30
N GLN A 212 16.10 0.00 12.10
CA GLN A 212 16.00 -0.66 13.40
C GLN A 212 14.93 0.00 14.29
N ASP A 213 14.82 1.34 14.27
CA ASP A 213 13.91 2.14 15.11
C ASP A 213 12.44 2.15 14.65
N ASN A 214 12.16 1.85 13.38
CA ASN A 214 10.83 2.06 12.79
C ASN A 214 10.13 0.78 12.32
N VAL A 215 10.81 -0.37 12.31
CA VAL A 215 10.18 -1.65 11.97
C VAL A 215 9.35 -2.14 13.15
N LEU A 216 8.03 -2.20 12.97
CA LEU A 216 7.09 -2.66 14.00
C LEU A 216 6.77 -4.15 13.87
N TYR A 217 6.76 -4.66 12.65
CA TYR A 217 6.46 -6.05 12.35
C TYR A 217 7.22 -6.48 11.09
N PHE A 218 7.86 -7.65 11.13
CA PHE A 218 8.48 -8.28 9.98
C PHE A 218 8.30 -9.80 10.07
N GLU A 219 7.80 -10.40 9.00
CA GLU A 219 7.67 -11.85 8.85
C GLU A 219 7.96 -12.25 7.38
N PRO A 220 9.17 -12.71 7.06
CA PRO A 220 9.57 -13.01 5.68
C PRO A 220 8.74 -14.13 5.05
N GLU A 221 8.12 -15.00 5.84
CA GLU A 221 7.24 -16.07 5.37
C GLU A 221 5.87 -15.55 4.88
N MET A 222 5.47 -14.33 5.27
CA MET A 222 4.21 -13.69 4.86
C MET A 222 4.35 -12.93 3.53
N GLN A 223 5.03 -13.54 2.56
CA GLN A 223 5.10 -13.05 1.20
C GLN A 223 3.85 -13.43 0.41
N VAL A 224 3.50 -12.60 -0.57
CA VAL A 224 2.26 -12.71 -1.33
C VAL A 224 2.52 -13.16 -2.76
N ASN A 225 1.75 -14.10 -3.27
CA ASN A 225 1.84 -14.47 -4.67
C ASN A 225 1.14 -13.43 -5.57
N PHE A 226 1.84 -12.94 -6.60
CA PHE A 226 1.31 -11.91 -7.50
C PHE A 226 0.04 -12.34 -8.24
N TYR A 227 -0.04 -13.61 -8.66
CA TYR A 227 -1.21 -14.15 -9.35
C TYR A 227 -2.43 -14.26 -8.42
N GLU A 228 -2.22 -14.62 -7.16
CA GLU A 228 -3.28 -14.62 -6.16
C GLU A 228 -3.80 -13.21 -5.86
N LEU A 229 -2.92 -12.20 -5.86
CA LEU A 229 -3.32 -10.80 -5.76
C LEU A 229 -4.15 -10.34 -6.97
N ILE A 230 -3.80 -10.76 -8.19
CA ILE A 230 -4.62 -10.49 -9.38
C ILE A 230 -6.03 -11.05 -9.18
N ARG A 231 -6.15 -12.34 -8.84
CA ARG A 231 -7.45 -13.00 -8.64
C ARG A 231 -8.27 -12.34 -7.53
N TRP A 232 -7.62 -11.99 -6.42
CA TRP A 232 -8.28 -11.28 -5.32
C TRP A 232 -8.75 -9.89 -5.76
N SER A 233 -7.91 -9.16 -6.48
CA SER A 233 -8.18 -7.81 -6.99
C SER A 233 -9.35 -7.77 -7.97
N GLU A 234 -9.41 -8.74 -8.89
CA GLU A 234 -10.54 -8.94 -9.81
C GLU A 234 -11.84 -9.20 -9.04
N LYS A 235 -11.81 -10.16 -8.10
CA LYS A 235 -12.96 -10.50 -7.27
C LYS A 235 -13.43 -9.32 -6.42
N TYR A 236 -12.51 -8.57 -5.84
CA TYR A 236 -12.82 -7.38 -5.06
C TYR A 236 -13.54 -6.33 -5.92
N GLN A 237 -13.12 -6.13 -7.16
CA GLN A 237 -13.82 -5.23 -8.08
C GLN A 237 -15.21 -5.72 -8.45
N ASP A 238 -15.38 -7.01 -8.71
CA ASP A 238 -16.69 -7.57 -9.04
C ASP A 238 -17.67 -7.50 -7.87
N ASP A 239 -17.18 -7.66 -6.63
CA ASP A 239 -18.01 -7.51 -5.42
C ASP A 239 -18.37 -6.02 -5.16
N GLU A 240 -17.47 -5.08 -5.47
CA GLU A 240 -17.70 -3.62 -5.34
C GLU A 240 -18.53 -3.04 -6.50
N ARG A 241 -18.59 -3.71 -7.65
CA ARG A 241 -19.43 -3.26 -8.76
C ARG A 241 -20.89 -3.37 -8.34
N PRO A 242 -21.70 -2.30 -8.49
CA PRO A 242 -23.13 -2.44 -8.31
C PRO A 242 -23.62 -3.55 -9.25
N LYS A 243 -24.36 -4.51 -8.70
CA LYS A 243 -24.98 -5.60 -9.47
C LYS A 243 -26.06 -5.02 -10.37
N LEU A 244 -25.63 -4.40 -11.45
CA LEU A 244 -26.47 -3.91 -12.53
C LEU A 244 -26.53 -5.03 -13.55
N GLU A 245 -27.66 -5.74 -13.61
CA GLU A 245 -27.98 -6.49 -14.82
C GLU A 245 -28.33 -5.45 -15.89
N VAL A 246 -27.52 -5.39 -16.94
CA VAL A 246 -27.84 -4.62 -18.14
C VAL A 246 -28.96 -5.36 -18.85
N VAL A 247 -30.21 -4.99 -18.58
CA VAL A 247 -31.31 -5.31 -19.48
C VAL A 247 -30.97 -4.64 -20.81
N HIS A 248 -30.76 -5.45 -21.85
CA HIS A 248 -30.38 -5.01 -23.18
C HIS A 248 -31.52 -4.20 -23.81
N SER A 249 -31.66 -2.94 -23.41
CA SER A 249 -32.28 -1.95 -24.29
C SER A 249 -31.28 -1.64 -25.39
N LYS A 250 -31.75 -1.56 -26.64
CA LYS A 250 -30.98 -1.06 -27.78
C LYS A 250 -30.57 0.39 -27.47
N LEU A 251 -29.45 0.55 -26.77
CA LEU A 251 -28.77 1.83 -26.59
C LEU A 251 -28.30 2.30 -27.97
N PRO A 252 -28.21 3.62 -28.21
CA PRO A 252 -27.55 4.12 -29.41
C PRO A 252 -26.11 3.60 -29.42
N LYS A 253 -25.71 2.91 -30.49
CA LYS A 253 -24.38 2.29 -30.59
C LYS A 253 -23.27 3.37 -30.70
N LYS A 254 -23.61 4.57 -31.17
CA LYS A 254 -22.68 5.67 -31.41
C LYS A 254 -22.82 6.76 -30.34
N GLN A 255 -21.72 7.43 -30.02
CA GLN A 255 -21.73 8.52 -29.02
C GLN A 255 -22.44 9.77 -29.54
N MET A 256 -22.40 10.02 -30.85
CA MET A 256 -23.11 11.12 -31.51
C MET A 256 -24.65 11.03 -31.36
N ASP A 257 -25.18 9.82 -31.27
CA ASP A 257 -26.63 9.59 -31.13
C ASP A 257 -27.13 9.83 -29.69
N GLN A 258 -26.22 10.13 -28.74
CA GLN A 258 -26.59 10.37 -27.36
C GLN A 258 -27.12 11.80 -27.18
N PRO A 259 -28.13 12.02 -26.31
CA PRO A 259 -28.75 13.33 -26.11
C PRO A 259 -27.78 14.47 -25.76
N TRP A 260 -26.71 14.14 -25.02
CA TRP A 260 -25.72 15.12 -24.61
C TRP A 260 -24.91 15.69 -25.78
N PHE A 261 -24.70 14.90 -26.84
CA PHE A 261 -23.88 15.30 -27.98
C PHE A 261 -24.60 16.42 -28.76
N ASN A 262 -25.86 16.16 -29.13
CA ASN A 262 -26.69 17.15 -29.81
C ASN A 262 -26.91 18.40 -28.94
N TRP A 263 -27.14 18.23 -27.64
CA TRP A 263 -27.28 19.36 -26.72
C TRP A 263 -26.01 20.25 -26.70
N LEU A 264 -24.83 19.63 -26.58
CA LEU A 264 -23.58 20.36 -26.51
C LEU A 264 -23.25 21.07 -27.82
N LEU A 265 -23.58 20.46 -28.96
CA LEU A 265 -23.41 21.04 -30.30
C LEU A 265 -24.24 22.32 -30.51
N HIS A 266 -25.33 22.52 -29.77
CA HIS A 266 -26.16 23.72 -29.88
C HIS A 266 -25.84 24.78 -28.82
N LYS A 267 -24.87 24.53 -27.92
CA LYS A 267 -24.55 25.43 -26.81
C LYS A 267 -23.56 26.51 -27.24
N LYS A 268 -24.01 27.77 -27.28
CA LYS A 268 -23.23 28.91 -27.79
C LYS A 268 -22.42 29.68 -26.73
N ASN A 269 -22.78 29.56 -25.45
CA ASN A 269 -22.26 30.40 -24.35
C ASN A 269 -21.04 29.81 -23.62
N ILE A 270 -20.26 28.94 -24.28
CA ILE A 270 -19.09 28.29 -23.70
C ILE A 270 -17.88 29.24 -23.73
N LYS A 271 -17.36 29.60 -22.55
CA LYS A 271 -16.28 30.59 -22.38
C LYS A 271 -15.01 29.99 -21.79
N PRO A 272 -13.83 30.59 -22.03
CA PRO A 272 -12.60 30.24 -21.32
C PRO A 272 -12.69 30.67 -19.83
N GLY A 273 -11.98 29.96 -18.94
CA GLY A 273 -11.82 30.36 -17.53
C GLY A 273 -12.86 29.82 -16.54
N MET A 274 -13.94 29.17 -16.99
CA MET A 274 -14.89 28.46 -16.13
C MET A 274 -14.88 26.96 -16.44
N GLY A 275 -14.27 26.16 -15.53
CA GLY A 275 -14.25 24.69 -15.64
C GLY A 275 -13.68 24.18 -16.97
N LEU A 276 -14.37 23.21 -17.57
CA LEU A 276 -14.03 22.72 -18.91
C LEU A 276 -14.57 23.66 -19.98
N GLY A 277 -13.69 24.52 -20.54
CA GLY A 277 -14.06 25.47 -21.59
C GLY A 277 -14.08 24.91 -23.02
N ARG A 278 -14.02 25.81 -24.00
CA ARG A 278 -14.15 25.54 -25.45
C ARG A 278 -13.21 24.45 -26.00
N HIS A 279 -11.93 24.44 -25.60
CA HIS A 279 -10.95 23.44 -26.04
C HIS A 279 -11.37 22.01 -25.66
N ASN A 280 -11.76 21.83 -24.39
CA ASN A 280 -12.19 20.54 -23.88
C ASN A 280 -13.52 20.11 -24.50
N THR A 281 -14.40 21.08 -24.80
CA THR A 281 -15.67 20.85 -25.48
C THR A 281 -15.45 20.31 -26.90
N ILE A 282 -14.67 21.02 -27.72
CA ILE A 282 -14.37 20.64 -29.10
C ILE A 282 -13.64 19.30 -29.14
N LEU A 283 -12.65 19.08 -28.27
CA LEU A 283 -11.96 17.79 -28.16
C LEU A 283 -12.93 16.66 -27.77
N THR A 284 -13.84 16.89 -26.83
CA THR A 284 -14.81 15.89 -26.39
C THR A 284 -15.81 15.55 -27.49
N LEU A 285 -16.29 16.55 -28.24
CA LEU A 285 -17.14 16.33 -29.42
C LEU A 285 -16.39 15.59 -30.53
N ALA A 286 -15.15 15.99 -30.84
CA ALA A 286 -14.31 15.32 -31.85
C ALA A 286 -14.03 13.85 -31.49
N LEU A 287 -13.79 13.56 -30.21
CA LEU A 287 -13.64 12.19 -29.72
C LEU A 287 -14.93 11.37 -29.86
N ALA A 288 -16.10 11.99 -29.69
CA ALA A 288 -17.37 11.33 -29.91
C ALA A 288 -17.62 11.05 -31.41
N CYS A 289 -17.27 11.98 -32.30
CA CYS A 289 -17.28 11.78 -33.76
C CYS A 289 -16.38 10.60 -34.17
N TYR A 290 -15.12 10.60 -33.70
CA TYR A 290 -14.17 9.53 -33.95
C TYR A 290 -14.68 8.16 -33.49
N SER A 291 -15.22 8.08 -32.26
CA SER A 291 -15.76 6.81 -31.74
C SER A 291 -17.06 6.35 -32.39
N SER A 292 -17.68 7.22 -33.20
CA SER A 292 -18.92 6.96 -33.93
C SER A 292 -18.68 6.65 -35.42
N ASP A 293 -17.41 6.46 -35.80
CA ASP A 293 -16.94 6.20 -37.16
C ASP A 293 -17.28 7.33 -38.15
N LEU A 294 -17.30 8.58 -37.69
CA LEU A 294 -17.40 9.74 -38.59
C LEU A 294 -16.00 10.04 -39.18
N PRO A 295 -15.86 10.26 -40.50
CA PRO A 295 -14.59 10.67 -41.09
C PRO A 295 -14.05 11.98 -40.49
N GLU A 296 -12.72 12.15 -40.49
CA GLU A 296 -12.07 13.35 -39.93
C GLU A 296 -12.53 14.63 -40.63
N GLU A 297 -12.72 14.60 -41.95
CA GLU A 297 -13.19 15.73 -42.75
C GLU A 297 -14.63 16.14 -42.41
N ASP A 298 -15.53 15.17 -42.29
CA ASP A 298 -16.92 15.41 -41.90
C ASP A 298 -17.03 15.93 -40.46
N ALA A 299 -16.19 15.40 -39.55
CA ALA A 299 -16.10 15.89 -38.18
C ALA A 299 -15.51 17.30 -38.12
N TYR A 300 -14.57 17.63 -39.01
CA TYR A 300 -14.02 18.97 -39.13
C TYR A 300 -15.11 19.96 -39.53
N ASN A 301 -15.86 19.67 -40.59
CA ASN A 301 -16.93 20.54 -41.07
C ASN A 301 -18.03 20.75 -40.01
N LEU A 302 -18.47 19.68 -39.36
CA LEU A 302 -19.47 19.74 -38.29
C LEU A 302 -19.02 20.62 -37.11
N LEU A 303 -17.76 20.47 -36.69
CA LEU A 303 -17.25 21.19 -35.53
C LEU A 303 -16.79 22.61 -35.87
N ASP A 304 -16.51 22.90 -37.14
CA ASP A 304 -16.19 24.24 -37.62
C ASP A 304 -17.44 25.13 -37.60
N GLU A 305 -18.59 24.57 -38.02
CA GLU A 305 -19.89 25.21 -37.87
C GLU A 305 -20.22 25.46 -36.38
N PHE A 306 -19.97 24.48 -35.51
CA PHE A 306 -20.12 24.66 -34.07
C PHE A 306 -19.21 25.76 -33.52
N ASN A 307 -17.92 25.74 -33.87
CA ASN A 307 -16.94 26.71 -33.39
C ASN A 307 -17.29 28.15 -33.83
N SER A 308 -17.81 28.30 -35.05
CA SER A 308 -18.31 29.56 -35.58
C SER A 308 -19.55 30.07 -34.86
N ASN A 309 -20.36 29.17 -34.30
CA ASN A 309 -21.56 29.49 -33.54
C ASN A 309 -21.29 29.87 -32.06
N LEU A 310 -20.07 29.70 -31.55
CA LEU A 310 -19.71 30.09 -30.19
C LEU A 310 -19.60 31.62 -30.06
N TYR A 311 -20.05 32.19 -28.94
CA TYR A 311 -19.84 33.62 -28.66
C TYR A 311 -18.37 34.02 -28.58
N VAL A 312 -17.50 33.08 -28.21
CA VAL A 312 -16.04 33.26 -28.21
C VAL A 312 -15.39 32.04 -28.83
N SER A 313 -15.28 32.05 -30.16
CA SER A 313 -14.72 30.95 -30.95
C SER A 313 -13.27 30.64 -30.58
N LEU A 314 -12.85 29.43 -30.91
CA LEU A 314 -11.47 28.98 -30.82
C LEU A 314 -10.71 29.38 -32.09
N ASP A 315 -9.43 29.73 -31.95
CA ASP A 315 -8.57 29.98 -33.11
C ASP A 315 -8.42 28.73 -33.98
N GLN A 316 -8.27 28.94 -35.28
CA GLN A 316 -8.26 27.89 -36.30
C GLN A 316 -7.13 26.87 -36.09
N ARG A 317 -5.98 27.30 -35.56
CA ARG A 317 -4.85 26.41 -35.24
C ARG A 317 -5.19 25.46 -34.10
N ASP A 318 -5.72 25.99 -33.00
CA ASP A 318 -6.07 25.20 -31.82
C ASP A 318 -7.27 24.28 -32.08
N PHE A 319 -8.20 24.73 -32.91
CA PHE A 319 -9.31 23.93 -33.42
C PHE A 319 -8.82 22.72 -34.21
N SER A 320 -7.97 22.94 -35.23
CA SER A 320 -7.38 21.85 -36.03
C SER A 320 -6.58 20.86 -35.17
N ASN A 321 -5.85 21.36 -34.18
CA ASN A 321 -5.08 20.52 -33.24
C ASN A 321 -5.98 19.61 -32.38
N CYS A 322 -7.16 20.09 -31.98
CA CYS A 322 -8.11 19.30 -31.21
C CYS A 322 -8.68 18.13 -32.03
N ILE A 323 -9.02 18.36 -33.30
CA ILE A 323 -9.52 17.31 -34.21
C ILE A 323 -8.42 16.29 -34.50
N LYS A 324 -7.23 16.73 -34.93
CA LYS A 324 -6.08 15.85 -35.16
C LYS A 324 -5.72 15.02 -33.91
N SER A 325 -5.83 15.61 -32.73
CA SER A 325 -5.59 14.90 -31.46
C SER A 325 -6.63 13.81 -31.21
N ALA A 326 -7.91 14.06 -31.52
CA ALA A 326 -8.96 13.06 -31.40
C ALA A 326 -8.76 11.89 -32.38
N TYR A 327 -8.41 12.19 -33.64
CA TYR A 327 -8.22 11.21 -34.72
C TYR A 327 -6.83 10.53 -34.73
N SER A 328 -5.92 10.92 -33.83
CA SER A 328 -4.59 10.31 -33.68
C SER A 328 -4.57 8.81 -33.32
N GLY A 329 -5.73 8.20 -33.04
CA GLY A 329 -5.85 6.81 -32.59
C GLY A 329 -5.45 6.55 -31.14
N LYS A 330 -4.97 7.57 -30.42
CA LYS A 330 -4.56 7.47 -29.00
C LYS A 330 -5.74 7.26 -28.05
N TYR A 331 -6.92 7.74 -28.42
CA TYR A 331 -8.13 7.72 -27.61
C TYR A 331 -9.18 6.79 -28.23
N LYS A 332 -10.06 6.22 -27.40
CA LYS A 332 -11.12 5.31 -27.87
C LYS A 332 -12.49 5.99 -28.04
N GLY A 333 -12.62 7.24 -27.61
CA GLY A 333 -13.87 8.00 -27.61
C GLY A 333 -13.97 8.99 -26.45
N ALA A 334 -15.07 9.73 -26.37
CA ALA A 334 -15.27 10.73 -25.34
C ALA A 334 -15.45 10.07 -23.96
N ASN A 335 -14.74 10.60 -22.95
CA ASN A 335 -14.76 10.07 -21.59
C ASN A 335 -16.02 10.56 -20.85
N ARG A 336 -16.74 9.62 -20.21
CA ARG A 336 -17.97 9.88 -19.45
C ARG A 336 -17.80 10.94 -18.35
N LEU A 337 -16.63 11.00 -17.70
CA LEU A 337 -16.36 11.99 -16.67
C LEU A 337 -16.31 13.40 -17.27
N TYR A 338 -15.62 13.58 -18.41
CA TYR A 338 -15.55 14.85 -19.12
C TYR A 338 -16.92 15.30 -19.65
N ILE A 339 -17.70 14.38 -20.21
CA ILE A 339 -19.07 14.64 -20.66
C ILE A 339 -19.93 15.17 -19.51
N ASN A 340 -19.92 14.48 -18.37
CA ASN A 340 -20.70 14.90 -17.20
C ASN A 340 -20.23 16.27 -16.68
N THR A 341 -18.92 16.50 -16.60
CA THR A 341 -18.38 17.80 -16.17
C THR A 341 -18.77 18.94 -17.11
N LEU A 342 -18.80 18.72 -18.44
CA LEU A 342 -19.28 19.71 -19.41
C LEU A 342 -20.77 20.03 -19.23
N ILE A 343 -21.61 19.01 -19.01
CA ILE A 343 -23.02 19.21 -18.70
C ILE A 343 -23.17 19.98 -17.39
N GLU A 344 -22.46 19.63 -16.33
CA GLU A 344 -22.51 20.32 -15.04
C GLU A 344 -22.01 21.77 -15.12
N THR A 345 -21.04 22.05 -15.99
CA THR A 345 -20.46 23.39 -16.15
C THR A 345 -21.39 24.31 -16.95
N TRP A 346 -22.03 23.79 -18.00
CA TRP A 346 -22.72 24.64 -19.00
C TRP A 346 -24.24 24.45 -19.06
N ALA A 347 -24.80 23.39 -18.48
CA ALA A 347 -26.25 23.16 -18.46
C ALA A 347 -26.92 23.86 -17.27
N THR A 348 -28.11 24.40 -17.49
CA THR A 348 -29.02 24.73 -16.40
C THR A 348 -29.53 23.45 -15.73
N SER A 349 -30.07 23.58 -14.51
CA SER A 349 -30.67 22.45 -13.79
C SER A 349 -31.76 21.74 -14.58
N GLU A 350 -32.52 22.48 -15.41
CA GLU A 350 -33.57 21.95 -16.27
C GLU A 350 -33.02 21.22 -17.50
N GLU A 351 -32.03 21.81 -18.19
CA GLU A 351 -31.34 21.19 -19.33
C GLU A 351 -30.68 19.86 -18.90
N ALA A 352 -29.98 19.87 -17.76
CA ALA A 352 -29.36 18.67 -17.19
C ALA A 352 -30.40 17.59 -16.85
N ALA A 353 -31.59 17.98 -16.36
CA ALA A 353 -32.68 17.06 -16.09
C ALA A 353 -33.26 16.46 -17.38
N GLN A 354 -33.43 17.24 -18.45
CA GLN A 354 -33.90 16.75 -19.76
C GLN A 354 -32.92 15.76 -20.40
N ILE A 355 -31.62 16.08 -20.41
CA ILE A 355 -30.56 15.19 -20.92
C ILE A 355 -30.57 13.85 -20.17
N ARG A 356 -30.83 13.88 -18.85
CA ARG A 356 -30.92 12.68 -18.00
C ARG A 356 -32.22 11.89 -18.21
N LYS A 357 -33.35 12.57 -18.49
CA LYS A 357 -34.67 11.96 -18.73
C LYS A 357 -34.78 11.22 -20.07
N GLN A 358 -34.01 11.61 -21.10
CA GLN A 358 -34.00 10.92 -22.40
C GLN A 358 -33.33 9.52 -22.37
N LYS A 359 -32.83 9.07 -21.21
CA LYS A 359 -32.49 7.65 -21.02
C LYS A 359 -33.78 6.84 -20.97
N LYS A 360 -33.95 5.90 -21.90
CA LYS A 360 -35.01 4.88 -21.80
C LYS A 360 -34.96 4.22 -20.41
N PRO A 361 -36.11 3.91 -19.78
CA PRO A 361 -36.13 3.23 -18.50
C PRO A 361 -35.46 1.86 -18.68
N VAL A 362 -34.24 1.74 -18.16
CA VAL A 362 -33.60 0.44 -17.97
C VAL A 362 -34.29 -0.15 -16.76
N TRP A 363 -35.10 -1.18 -16.97
CA TRP A 363 -35.67 -1.96 -15.89
C TRP A 363 -34.51 -2.56 -15.09
N HIS A 364 -34.30 -2.06 -13.87
CA HIS A 364 -33.30 -2.60 -12.96
C HIS A 364 -33.99 -3.52 -11.98
N LYS A 365 -33.59 -4.80 -11.97
CA LYS A 365 -34.01 -5.73 -10.93
C LYS A 365 -33.14 -5.48 -9.70
N TYR A 366 -33.60 -4.59 -8.82
CA TYR A 366 -32.95 -4.40 -7.53
C TYR A 366 -33.02 -5.69 -6.72
N ALA A 367 -31.90 -6.11 -6.15
CA ALA A 367 -31.93 -7.16 -5.14
C ALA A 367 -32.81 -6.69 -3.98
N LYS A 368 -33.84 -7.48 -3.63
CA LYS A 368 -34.73 -7.18 -2.49
C LYS A 368 -33.91 -6.83 -1.26
N LYS A 369 -34.38 -5.92 -0.40
CA LYS A 369 -33.66 -5.61 0.84
C LYS A 369 -33.54 -6.86 1.70
N ARG A 370 -32.46 -7.00 2.48
CA ARG A 370 -32.20 -8.21 3.28
C ARG A 370 -33.35 -8.56 4.21
N SER A 371 -34.02 -7.55 4.78
CA SER A 371 -35.21 -7.68 5.63
C SER A 371 -36.43 -8.27 4.91
N GLU A 372 -36.52 -8.10 3.59
CA GLU A 372 -37.65 -8.58 2.76
C GLU A 372 -37.39 -9.99 2.19
N ARG A 373 -36.21 -10.57 2.44
CA ARG A 373 -35.83 -11.89 1.95
C ARG A 373 -36.18 -12.96 2.98
N LYS A 374 -36.89 -14.00 2.53
CA LYS A 374 -37.17 -15.20 3.33
C LYS A 374 -35.89 -15.96 3.74
N TYR A 375 -34.86 -15.93 2.89
CA TYR A 375 -33.56 -16.55 3.16
C TYR A 375 -32.43 -15.57 2.83
N SER A 376 -31.52 -15.36 3.79
CA SER A 376 -30.29 -14.59 3.59
C SER A 376 -29.20 -15.47 2.95
N HIS A 377 -28.28 -14.85 2.20
CA HIS A 377 -27.24 -15.62 1.52
C HIS A 377 -26.18 -16.12 2.53
N LYS A 378 -25.67 -17.34 2.30
CA LYS A 378 -24.58 -17.93 3.11
C LYS A 378 -23.36 -17.01 3.24
N LYS A 379 -23.03 -16.25 2.19
CA LYS A 379 -21.92 -15.28 2.20
C LYS A 379 -22.16 -14.12 3.18
N GLU A 380 -23.38 -13.62 3.26
CA GLU A 380 -23.76 -12.54 4.18
C GLU A 380 -23.63 -13.02 5.63
N TRP A 381 -24.17 -14.20 5.94
CA TRP A 381 -24.03 -14.79 7.27
C TRP A 381 -22.58 -15.09 7.68
N ALA A 382 -21.75 -15.50 6.72
CA ALA A 382 -20.33 -15.71 6.96
C ALA A 382 -19.61 -14.41 7.35
N GLN A 383 -19.95 -13.29 6.69
CA GLN A 383 -19.42 -11.98 7.03
C GLN A 383 -19.91 -11.51 8.40
N ASP A 384 -21.20 -11.68 8.71
CA ASP A 384 -21.75 -11.27 10.00
C ASP A 384 -21.13 -12.06 11.17
N LEU A 385 -20.97 -13.37 11.01
CA LEU A 385 -20.33 -14.20 12.02
C LEU A 385 -18.88 -13.78 12.26
N LEU A 386 -18.11 -13.50 11.20
CA LEU A 386 -16.74 -12.97 11.34
C LEU A 386 -16.75 -11.63 12.07
N LYS A 387 -17.64 -10.70 11.70
CA LYS A 387 -17.76 -9.39 12.36
C LYS A 387 -18.09 -9.51 13.84
N VAL A 388 -19.02 -10.38 14.21
CA VAL A 388 -19.39 -10.62 15.62
C VAL A 388 -18.21 -11.16 16.41
N LEU A 389 -17.52 -12.18 15.90
CA LEU A 389 -16.35 -12.76 16.55
C LEU A 389 -15.19 -11.76 16.66
N ASP A 390 -14.91 -11.02 15.58
CA ASP A 390 -13.85 -10.00 15.54
C ASP A 390 -14.15 -8.87 16.54
N ARG A 391 -15.40 -8.41 16.63
CA ARG A 391 -15.85 -7.39 17.59
C ARG A 391 -15.67 -7.86 19.04
N ILE A 392 -16.13 -9.08 19.37
CA ILE A 392 -16.01 -9.63 20.72
C ILE A 392 -14.52 -9.85 21.06
N GLY A 393 -13.76 -10.41 20.13
CA GLY A 393 -12.32 -10.62 20.28
C GLY A 393 -11.53 -9.33 20.47
N SER A 394 -11.90 -8.26 19.76
CA SER A 394 -11.30 -6.93 19.93
C SER A 394 -11.57 -6.36 21.32
N ASN A 395 -12.82 -6.42 21.79
CA ASN A 395 -13.20 -5.88 23.09
C ASN A 395 -12.51 -6.61 24.25
N LEU A 396 -12.32 -7.92 24.15
CA LEU A 396 -11.69 -8.74 25.18
C LEU A 396 -10.16 -8.78 25.10
N GLY A 397 -9.54 -8.18 24.08
CA GLY A 397 -8.10 -8.29 23.83
C GLY A 397 -7.60 -9.74 23.70
N SER A 398 -8.50 -10.69 23.44
CA SER A 398 -8.25 -12.12 23.61
C SER A 398 -7.85 -12.79 22.29
N LYS A 399 -7.01 -13.84 22.36
CA LYS A 399 -6.57 -14.62 21.18
C LYS A 399 -7.68 -15.52 20.60
N SER A 400 -8.74 -15.74 21.36
CA SER A 400 -9.92 -16.51 20.95
C SER A 400 -11.16 -16.03 21.70
N VAL A 401 -12.34 -16.23 21.12
CA VAL A 401 -13.64 -16.02 21.76
C VAL A 401 -14.18 -17.37 22.20
N SER A 402 -14.41 -17.54 23.50
CA SER A 402 -15.05 -18.74 24.05
C SER A 402 -16.56 -18.51 24.14
N MET A 403 -17.35 -19.26 23.36
CA MET A 403 -18.80 -19.09 23.30
C MET A 403 -19.49 -20.40 22.88
N SER A 404 -20.71 -20.64 23.34
CA SER A 404 -21.53 -21.77 22.86
C SER A 404 -22.13 -21.48 21.48
N THR A 405 -22.50 -22.53 20.74
CA THR A 405 -23.22 -22.37 19.47
C THR A 405 -24.60 -21.73 19.64
N ARG A 406 -25.23 -21.87 20.81
CA ARG A 406 -26.55 -21.27 21.10
C ARG A 406 -26.45 -19.76 21.30
N GLU A 407 -25.42 -19.28 21.98
CA GLU A 407 -25.17 -17.85 22.15
C GLU A 407 -24.88 -17.18 20.79
N LEU A 408 -24.08 -17.80 19.93
CA LEU A 408 -23.85 -17.31 18.56
C LEU A 408 -25.14 -17.25 17.73
N GLN A 409 -26.06 -18.21 17.90
CA GLN A 409 -27.37 -18.18 17.23
C GLN A 409 -28.20 -16.99 17.68
N LYS A 410 -28.23 -16.75 19.00
CA LYS A 410 -28.98 -15.64 19.60
C LYS A 410 -28.43 -14.30 19.15
N GLU A 411 -27.10 -14.14 19.15
CA GLU A 411 -26.43 -12.90 18.76
C GLU A 411 -26.65 -12.55 17.27
N LEU A 412 -26.65 -13.55 16.39
CA LEU A 412 -26.82 -13.36 14.95
C LEU A 412 -28.28 -13.44 14.47
N GLY A 413 -29.20 -13.92 15.31
CA GLY A 413 -30.58 -14.24 14.90
C GLY A 413 -30.65 -15.31 13.80
N ILE A 414 -29.71 -16.26 13.78
CA ILE A 414 -29.57 -17.26 12.71
C ILE A 414 -30.02 -18.66 13.17
N SER A 415 -30.72 -19.38 12.29
CA SER A 415 -31.10 -20.78 12.55
C SER A 415 -29.87 -21.69 12.77
N PRO A 416 -29.97 -22.76 13.59
CA PRO A 416 -28.88 -23.69 13.86
C PRO A 416 -28.27 -24.34 12.60
N SER A 417 -29.11 -24.74 11.65
CA SER A 417 -28.69 -25.38 10.40
C SER A 417 -27.86 -24.43 9.52
N SER A 418 -28.31 -23.18 9.39
CA SER A 418 -27.60 -22.14 8.65
C SER A 418 -26.26 -21.81 9.31
N LEU A 419 -26.21 -21.68 10.64
CA LEU A 419 -24.95 -21.44 11.36
C LEU A 419 -23.96 -22.58 11.14
N ASN A 420 -24.39 -23.83 11.24
CA ASN A 420 -23.53 -24.99 10.99
C ASN A 420 -22.96 -25.00 9.57
N ARG A 421 -23.78 -24.64 8.57
CA ARG A 421 -23.32 -24.53 7.17
C ARG A 421 -22.29 -23.41 6.99
N VAL A 422 -22.45 -22.29 7.69
CA VAL A 422 -21.51 -21.17 7.67
C VAL A 422 -20.20 -21.55 8.38
N LEU A 423 -20.26 -22.16 9.56
CA LEU A 423 -19.08 -22.62 10.30
C LEU A 423 -18.25 -23.64 9.51
N LYS A 424 -18.90 -24.63 8.88
CA LYS A 424 -18.22 -25.60 8.02
C LYS A 424 -17.49 -24.91 6.87
N GLU A 425 -18.10 -23.90 6.27
CA GLU A 425 -17.47 -23.14 5.18
C GLU A 425 -16.27 -22.34 5.65
N LEU A 426 -16.44 -21.57 6.73
CA LEU A 426 -15.37 -20.73 7.24
C LEU A 426 -14.15 -21.57 7.66
N LYS A 427 -14.38 -22.75 8.24
CA LYS A 427 -13.33 -23.75 8.50
C LYS A 427 -12.67 -24.23 7.21
N ARG A 428 -13.46 -24.64 6.21
CA ARG A 428 -12.96 -25.11 4.90
C ARG A 428 -12.11 -24.04 4.20
N THR A 429 -12.47 -22.77 4.36
CA THR A 429 -11.73 -21.62 3.81
C THR A 429 -10.64 -21.07 4.75
N ASN A 430 -10.33 -21.75 5.86
CA ASN A 430 -9.34 -21.36 6.87
C ASN A 430 -9.52 -19.95 7.47
N LYS A 431 -10.75 -19.43 7.46
CA LYS A 431 -11.05 -18.10 8.02
C LYS A 431 -11.27 -18.12 9.52
N ILE A 432 -11.64 -19.30 10.06
CA ILE A 432 -11.81 -19.53 11.49
C ILE A 432 -11.18 -20.86 11.89
N ILE A 433 -10.64 -20.88 13.11
CA ILE A 433 -10.27 -22.07 13.84
C ILE A 433 -11.28 -22.26 14.96
N VAL A 434 -11.78 -23.49 15.14
CA VAL A 434 -12.72 -23.81 16.22
C VAL A 434 -12.18 -24.98 17.01
N LYS A 435 -11.93 -24.76 18.31
CA LYS A 435 -11.49 -25.79 19.26
C LYS A 435 -12.52 -25.96 20.36
N LYS A 436 -12.68 -27.18 20.89
CA LYS A 436 -13.49 -27.40 22.10
C LYS A 436 -12.70 -26.90 23.31
N THR A 437 -13.34 -26.22 24.26
CA THR A 437 -12.66 -25.81 25.50
C THR A 437 -12.55 -26.98 26.47
N SER A 438 -11.36 -27.18 27.05
CA SER A 438 -11.02 -28.28 27.97
C SER A 438 -11.94 -28.35 29.19
N ASN A 439 -12.34 -27.19 29.74
CA ASN A 439 -12.94 -27.14 31.08
C ASN A 439 -14.45 -26.87 31.10
N ASN A 440 -15.13 -26.91 29.94
CA ASN A 440 -16.59 -26.80 29.88
C ASN A 440 -17.11 -27.40 28.58
N GLN A 441 -17.77 -28.56 28.65
CA GLN A 441 -18.22 -29.37 27.51
C GLN A 441 -19.26 -28.68 26.58
N ARG A 442 -19.62 -27.42 26.84
CA ARG A 442 -20.68 -26.68 26.11
C ARG A 442 -20.19 -25.47 25.30
N ALA A 443 -18.96 -24.99 25.53
CA ALA A 443 -18.41 -23.83 24.83
C ALA A 443 -17.35 -24.25 23.80
N ASN A 444 -17.29 -23.52 22.70
CA ASN A 444 -16.23 -23.63 21.70
C ASN A 444 -15.37 -22.37 21.76
N SER A 445 -14.07 -22.54 21.59
CA SER A 445 -13.12 -21.46 21.32
C SER A 445 -13.09 -21.20 19.81
N TYR A 446 -13.48 -20.00 19.41
CA TYR A 446 -13.43 -19.51 18.03
C TYR A 446 -12.29 -18.51 17.89
N THR A 447 -11.46 -18.70 16.87
CA THR A 447 -10.36 -17.79 16.55
C THR A 447 -10.44 -17.43 15.08
N THR A 448 -10.52 -16.13 14.77
CA THR A 448 -10.45 -15.63 13.39
C THR A 448 -8.99 -15.33 13.01
N LEU A 449 -8.72 -15.20 11.70
CA LEU A 449 -7.41 -14.76 11.22
C LEU A 449 -7.02 -13.37 11.73
N LYS A 450 -7.97 -12.43 11.86
CA LYS A 450 -7.69 -11.09 12.41
C LYS A 450 -7.22 -11.18 13.87
N MET A 451 -7.87 -12.03 14.67
CA MET A 451 -7.46 -12.27 16.06
C MET A 451 -6.07 -12.90 16.16
N LEU A 452 -5.73 -13.84 15.27
CA LEU A 452 -4.38 -14.42 15.22
C LEU A 452 -3.34 -13.38 14.85
N LEU A 453 -3.59 -12.57 13.82
CA LEU A 453 -2.67 -11.51 13.41
C LEU A 453 -2.40 -10.54 14.57
N ARG A 454 -3.47 -10.07 15.24
CA ARG A 454 -3.36 -9.24 16.44
C ARG A 454 -2.52 -9.91 17.52
N ALA A 455 -2.79 -11.18 17.81
CA ALA A 455 -2.07 -11.94 18.81
C ALA A 455 -0.58 -12.08 18.47
N LEU A 456 -0.26 -12.35 17.19
CA LEU A 456 1.11 -12.49 16.70
C LEU A 456 1.88 -11.17 16.83
N ILE A 457 1.34 -10.07 16.28
CA ILE A 457 1.97 -8.75 16.35
C ILE A 457 2.18 -8.33 17.82
N ASN A 458 1.17 -8.46 18.66
CA ASN A 458 1.28 -8.09 20.08
C ASN A 458 2.24 -9.01 20.84
N SER A 459 2.28 -10.31 20.53
CA SER A 459 3.22 -11.24 21.16
C SER A 459 4.67 -10.94 20.81
N LYS A 460 4.98 -10.62 19.54
CA LYS A 460 6.34 -10.21 19.13
C LYS A 460 6.77 -8.94 19.84
N VAL A 461 5.88 -7.94 19.90
CA VAL A 461 6.15 -6.69 20.64
C VAL A 461 6.39 -6.96 22.13
N GLN A 462 5.61 -7.86 22.73
CA GLN A 462 5.74 -8.17 24.17
C GLN A 462 7.00 -8.99 24.48
N LEU A 463 7.30 -10.03 23.70
CA LEU A 463 8.50 -10.85 23.86
C LEU A 463 9.76 -10.01 23.77
N HIS A 464 9.81 -9.08 22.82
CA HIS A 464 10.94 -8.18 22.71
C HIS A 464 11.06 -7.25 23.92
N LYS A 465 9.94 -6.66 24.40
CA LYS A 465 9.96 -5.85 25.63
C LYS A 465 10.49 -6.65 26.82
N GLN A 466 10.08 -7.91 26.96
CA GLN A 466 10.55 -8.79 28.03
C GLN A 466 12.05 -9.07 27.92
N PHE A 467 12.54 -9.39 26.71
CA PHE A 467 13.96 -9.60 26.46
C PHE A 467 14.80 -8.38 26.81
N LEU A 468 14.38 -7.18 26.40
CA LEU A 468 15.09 -5.94 26.75
C LEU A 468 15.08 -5.66 28.24
N ASN A 469 13.92 -5.82 28.91
CA ASN A 469 13.85 -5.62 30.36
C ASN A 469 14.80 -6.58 31.09
N GLN A 470 14.88 -7.83 30.64
CA GLN A 470 15.81 -8.80 31.18
C GLN A 470 17.27 -8.38 30.97
N ALA A 471 17.63 -7.94 29.76
CA ALA A 471 18.97 -7.45 29.47
C ALA A 471 19.36 -6.19 30.27
N VAL A 472 18.40 -5.28 30.51
CA VAL A 472 18.61 -4.09 31.36
C VAL A 472 18.87 -4.50 32.80
N ILE A 473 18.07 -5.42 33.35
CA ILE A 473 18.25 -5.94 34.71
C ILE A 473 19.64 -6.59 34.86
N GLU A 474 20.08 -7.38 33.88
CA GLU A 474 21.41 -8.00 33.87
C GLU A 474 22.52 -6.94 33.85
N LEU A 475 22.43 -5.93 32.98
CA LEU A 475 23.42 -4.84 32.91
C LEU A 475 23.45 -3.99 34.19
N GLU A 476 22.30 -3.73 34.82
CA GLU A 476 22.22 -3.01 36.09
C GLU A 476 22.90 -3.80 37.21
N SER A 477 22.73 -5.13 37.23
CA SER A 477 23.42 -6.04 38.14
C SER A 477 24.94 -5.99 37.95
N ASP A 478 25.42 -6.11 36.70
CA ASP A 478 26.84 -6.04 36.36
C ASP A 478 27.47 -4.70 36.77
N ILE A 479 26.77 -3.59 36.51
CA ILE A 479 27.21 -2.25 36.93
C ILE A 479 27.31 -2.15 38.46
N SER A 480 26.37 -2.76 39.19
CA SER A 480 26.38 -2.77 40.65
C SER A 480 27.56 -3.57 41.21
N GLU A 481 27.87 -4.74 40.64
CA GLU A 481 29.05 -5.53 41.02
C GLU A 481 30.36 -4.78 40.75
N LEU A 482 30.46 -4.12 39.59
CA LEU A 482 31.62 -3.30 39.24
C LEU A 482 31.82 -2.14 40.22
N LYS A 483 30.73 -1.46 40.61
CA LYS A 483 30.79 -0.39 41.62
C LYS A 483 31.30 -0.90 42.97
N ASN A 484 30.73 -2.01 43.46
CA ASN A 484 31.16 -2.64 44.71
C ASN A 484 32.65 -3.05 44.65
N THR A 485 33.09 -3.58 43.52
CA THR A 485 34.50 -3.94 43.30
C THR A 485 35.40 -2.70 43.34
N ILE A 486 35.03 -1.62 42.65
CA ILE A 486 35.78 -0.36 42.67
C ILE A 486 35.85 0.23 44.09
N GLU A 487 34.74 0.24 44.83
CA GLU A 487 34.69 0.71 46.23
C GLU A 487 35.58 -0.11 47.15
N SER A 488 35.61 -1.44 47.00
CA SER A 488 36.50 -2.31 47.78
C SER A 488 37.99 -2.05 47.48
N LEU A 489 38.34 -1.76 46.22
CA LEU A 489 39.70 -1.45 45.80
C LEU A 489 40.17 -0.06 46.25
N THR A 490 39.27 0.92 46.28
CA THR A 490 39.59 2.27 46.78
C THR A 490 39.69 2.29 48.31
N ALA A 491 38.84 1.54 49.03
CA ALA A 491 38.93 1.36 50.48
C ALA A 491 40.20 0.62 50.93
N ASN A 492 40.72 -0.29 50.11
CA ASN A 492 42.00 -0.96 50.39
C ASN A 492 43.22 -0.06 50.11
N LYS A 493 43.12 0.93 49.21
CA LYS A 493 44.19 1.91 48.96
C LYS A 493 44.33 2.96 50.07
N SER A 494 43.26 3.26 50.82
CA SER A 494 43.31 4.19 51.97
C SER A 494 43.88 3.56 53.24
N LYS A 495 44.07 2.22 53.27
CA LYS A 495 44.78 1.48 54.32
C LYS A 495 46.23 1.18 53.92
N LYS A 496 47.08 2.21 53.81
CA LYS A 496 48.55 2.00 53.89
C LYS A 496 48.99 2.15 55.36
N PRO A 497 49.63 1.14 55.97
CA PRO A 497 50.24 1.30 57.28
C PRO A 497 51.50 2.16 57.18
N GLY A 498 51.59 3.17 58.04
CA GLY A 498 52.82 3.92 58.25
C GLY A 498 53.90 3.06 58.91
N GLY A 499 55.15 3.40 58.58
CA GLY A 499 56.34 3.09 59.37
C GLY A 499 56.89 1.68 59.22
N PHE A 500 58.08 1.56 58.63
CA PHE A 500 59.14 0.75 59.23
C PHE A 500 60.51 1.31 58.82
N ALA A 501 61.19 1.88 59.81
CA ALA A 501 62.61 2.14 59.79
C ALA A 501 63.40 0.82 59.74
N ARG A 502 64.54 0.80 59.06
CA ARG A 502 65.70 -0.03 59.44
C ARG A 502 66.99 0.73 59.14
N GLY A 503 67.73 1.00 60.20
CA GLY A 503 69.14 1.37 60.14
C GLY A 503 70.02 0.15 59.87
N SER A 504 71.20 0.47 59.33
CA SER A 504 72.53 -0.12 59.58
C SER A 504 72.61 -1.58 60.06
N ASP A 505 73.27 -2.43 59.27
CA ASP A 505 74.64 -2.81 59.62
C ASP A 505 75.44 -3.39 58.45
N LEU A 506 76.73 -3.03 58.43
CA LEU A 506 77.75 -3.42 57.48
C LEU A 506 78.27 -4.85 57.77
N SER A 507 78.69 -5.55 56.71
CA SER A 507 79.96 -6.30 56.75
C SER A 507 80.43 -6.65 55.34
N THR A 508 81.68 -6.30 55.09
CA THR A 508 82.46 -6.28 53.86
C THR A 508 83.08 -7.65 53.51
N LYS A 509 83.40 -7.85 52.21
CA LYS A 509 84.72 -8.36 51.75
C LYS A 509 84.88 -8.34 50.22
N ASN A 510 85.50 -7.25 49.79
CA ASN A 510 86.58 -7.07 48.80
C ASN A 510 87.18 -8.22 47.97
N LEU A 511 87.58 -7.79 46.75
CA LEU A 511 88.76 -8.10 45.90
C LEU A 511 88.60 -9.11 44.75
N GLY A 512 88.86 -8.60 43.54
CA GLY A 512 88.96 -9.31 42.26
C GLY A 512 88.66 -8.38 41.09
#